data_AF-A0A0F9RKC7-F1
#
_entry.id   AF-A0A0F9RKC7-F1
#
_cell.length_a   1.000
_cell.length_b   1.000
_cell.length_c   1.000
_cell.angle_alpha   90.00
_cell.angle_beta   90.00
_cell.angle_gamma   90.00
#
_symmetry.space_group_name_H-M   'P 1'
#
loop_
_entity.id
_entity.type
_entity.pdbx_description
1 polymer ?
#
loop_
_entity_poly.entity_id
_entity_poly.type
_entity_poly.pdbx_seq_one_letter_code
_entity_poly.pdbx_strand_id
1 'polypeptide(L)'
;MSHSHDDHAHHHGHAHDNDFDPMTARVKALETILTRKGLVDRDAIDAIIETYETKVGPRNGARVVATAWVDPQFEAWLRDDATAAIASLGFTGRQGEHMRAVFNTPATHNLVVCTLCSCYPWAVLGLPPVWYKSPPYRSRAVIDPRGVLEEFGVNLSPDVKIRVWDSTAEMRYLVVPMRPAGTEGLDESRLADLLTRDAMIGTGLALAPESISGAGQ
;
A
#
# COMPACT_ATOMS: atom_id res chain seq x y z
N MET A 1 -50.21 39.29 -45.49
CA MET A 1 -48.84 39.36 -46.02
C MET A 1 -47.96 39.77 -44.84
N SER A 2 -47.49 38.80 -44.03
CA SER A 2 -46.16 38.13 -44.12
C SER A 2 -45.02 39.15 -44.02
N HIS A 3 -44.38 39.32 -42.87
CA HIS A 3 -43.12 38.70 -42.41
C HIS A 3 -42.56 39.68 -41.34
N SER A 4 -41.72 39.40 -40.35
CA SER A 4 -40.96 38.24 -39.88
C SER A 4 -40.62 38.53 -38.40
N HIS A 5 -40.70 37.53 -37.54
CA HIS A 5 -39.93 37.51 -36.29
C HIS A 5 -38.50 37.14 -36.64
N ASP A 6 -37.51 37.85 -36.11
CA ASP A 6 -36.14 37.32 -35.97
C ASP A 6 -35.69 37.53 -34.52
N ASP A 7 -35.96 36.51 -33.73
CA ASP A 7 -35.38 36.28 -32.41
C ASP A 7 -33.97 35.68 -32.60
N HIS A 8 -32.93 36.48 -32.43
CA HIS A 8 -31.56 35.97 -32.32
C HIS A 8 -31.22 35.63 -30.87
N ALA A 9 -31.65 34.44 -30.44
CA ALA A 9 -31.13 33.80 -29.23
C ALA A 9 -29.77 33.17 -29.54
N HIS A 10 -28.67 33.85 -29.17
CA HIS A 10 -27.32 33.28 -29.17
C HIS A 10 -27.14 32.35 -27.97
N HIS A 11 -27.55 31.09 -28.11
CA HIS A 11 -27.16 30.02 -27.20
C HIS A 11 -25.78 29.50 -27.60
N HIS A 12 -24.72 29.99 -26.94
CA HIS A 12 -23.39 29.39 -27.03
C HIS A 12 -23.37 28.07 -26.24
N GLY A 13 -23.88 27.01 -26.84
CA GLY A 13 -23.64 25.65 -26.37
C GLY A 13 -22.20 25.27 -26.69
N HIS A 14 -21.33 25.25 -25.68
CA HIS A 14 -20.05 24.57 -25.78
C HIS A 14 -20.31 23.07 -25.93
N ALA A 15 -20.43 22.61 -27.17
CA ALA A 15 -20.44 21.18 -27.49
C ALA A 15 -19.08 20.61 -27.04
N HIS A 16 -19.10 19.84 -25.96
CA HIS A 16 -17.96 19.03 -25.57
C HIS A 16 -17.82 17.91 -26.61
N ASP A 17 -16.75 17.94 -27.40
CA ASP A 17 -16.46 17.05 -28.55
C ASP A 17 -16.18 15.58 -28.16
N ASN A 18 -16.45 15.16 -26.91
CA ASN A 18 -16.41 13.76 -26.47
C ASN A 18 -17.28 13.52 -25.24
N ASP A 19 -17.75 12.28 -25.10
CA ASP A 19 -18.58 11.81 -23.97
C ASP A 19 -17.75 11.47 -22.71
N PHE A 20 -16.45 11.79 -22.68
CA PHE A 20 -15.60 11.48 -21.52
C PHE A 20 -15.72 12.57 -20.46
N ASP A 21 -15.63 12.18 -19.18
CA ASP A 21 -15.43 13.16 -18.13
C ASP A 21 -14.08 13.90 -18.32
N PRO A 22 -13.93 15.12 -17.77
CA PRO A 22 -12.74 15.93 -18.02
C PRO A 22 -11.40 15.27 -17.67
N MET A 23 -11.36 14.39 -16.65
CA MET A 23 -10.12 13.68 -16.27
C MET A 23 -9.82 12.57 -17.26
N THR A 24 -10.82 11.76 -17.63
CA THR A 24 -10.66 10.70 -18.64
C THR A 24 -10.23 11.28 -19.98
N ALA A 25 -10.85 12.38 -20.43
CA ALA A 25 -10.46 13.06 -21.66
C ALA A 25 -8.99 13.50 -21.62
N ARG A 26 -8.54 14.07 -20.49
CA ARG A 26 -7.16 14.54 -20.32
C ARG A 26 -6.15 13.40 -20.30
N VAL A 27 -6.45 12.29 -19.61
CA VAL A 27 -5.57 11.10 -19.57
C VAL A 27 -5.41 10.52 -20.97
N LYS A 28 -6.51 10.33 -21.71
CA LYS A 28 -6.45 9.81 -23.08
C LYS A 28 -5.70 10.74 -24.04
N ALA A 29 -5.88 12.05 -23.91
CA ALA A 29 -5.14 13.02 -24.71
C ALA A 29 -3.63 12.97 -24.42
N LEU A 30 -3.24 12.84 -23.14
CA LEU A 30 -1.85 12.73 -22.73
C LEU A 30 -1.21 11.43 -23.25
N GLU A 31 -1.87 10.29 -23.08
CA GLU A 31 -1.41 9.01 -23.61
C GLU A 31 -1.22 9.07 -25.13
N THR A 32 -2.20 9.64 -25.85
CA THR A 32 -2.15 9.79 -27.31
C THR A 32 -0.95 10.63 -27.76
N ILE A 33 -0.71 11.79 -27.14
CA ILE A 33 0.37 12.68 -27.57
C ILE A 33 1.75 12.14 -27.19
N LEU A 34 1.89 11.48 -26.04
CA LEU A 34 3.16 10.87 -25.62
C LEU A 34 3.52 9.67 -26.50
N THR A 35 2.53 8.84 -26.84
CA THR A 35 2.73 7.69 -27.75
C THR A 35 3.10 8.16 -29.15
N ARG A 36 2.38 9.15 -29.71
CA ARG A 36 2.68 9.73 -31.03
C ARG A 36 4.07 10.35 -31.11
N LYS A 37 4.58 10.88 -29.99
CA LYS A 37 5.93 11.43 -29.89
C LYS A 37 7.01 10.36 -29.65
N GLY A 38 6.64 9.08 -29.51
CA GLY A 38 7.57 7.99 -29.21
C GLY A 38 8.18 8.08 -27.80
N LEU A 39 7.54 8.80 -26.87
CA LEU A 39 8.03 8.98 -25.50
C LEU A 39 7.57 7.87 -24.56
N VAL A 40 6.48 7.18 -24.91
CA VAL A 40 5.97 6.01 -24.19
C VAL A 40 5.59 4.94 -25.20
N ASP A 41 5.72 3.69 -24.76
CA ASP A 41 5.22 2.51 -25.44
C ASP A 41 3.95 2.03 -24.73
N ARG A 42 2.89 1.77 -25.48
CA ARG A 42 1.61 1.33 -24.92
C ARG A 42 1.73 -0.06 -24.31
N ASP A 43 2.46 -0.97 -24.94
CA ASP A 43 2.62 -2.34 -24.43
C ASP A 43 3.39 -2.32 -23.10
N ALA A 44 4.34 -1.39 -22.95
CA ALA A 44 5.05 -1.17 -21.68
C ALA A 44 4.14 -0.59 -20.59
N ILE A 45 3.20 0.30 -20.93
CA ILE A 45 2.20 0.82 -19.98
C ILE A 45 1.31 -0.33 -19.49
N ASP A 46 0.79 -1.15 -20.41
CA ASP A 46 -0.07 -2.29 -20.08
C ASP A 46 0.66 -3.30 -19.19
N ALA A 47 1.93 -3.60 -19.48
CA ALA A 47 2.76 -4.47 -18.64
C ALA A 47 2.97 -3.92 -17.22
N ILE A 48 3.12 -2.59 -17.07
CA ILE A 48 3.23 -1.95 -15.75
C ILE A 48 1.91 -2.07 -14.99
N ILE A 49 0.78 -1.82 -15.64
CA ILE A 49 -0.56 -1.96 -15.02
C ILE A 49 -0.77 -3.39 -14.54
N GLU A 50 -0.60 -4.37 -15.43
CA GLU A 50 -0.77 -5.80 -15.11
C GLU A 50 0.10 -6.23 -13.93
N THR A 51 1.35 -5.74 -13.86
CA THR A 51 2.29 -6.06 -12.78
C THR A 51 1.74 -5.65 -11.41
N TYR A 52 1.24 -4.42 -11.26
CA TYR A 52 0.74 -3.94 -9.96
C TYR A 52 -0.71 -4.31 -9.67
N GLU A 53 -1.47 -4.70 -10.69
CA GLU A 53 -2.84 -5.18 -10.52
C GLU A 53 -2.87 -6.66 -10.10
N THR A 54 -1.96 -7.49 -10.62
CA THR A 54 -2.07 -8.95 -10.49
C THR A 54 -0.86 -9.65 -9.89
N LYS A 55 0.35 -9.09 -10.02
CA LYS A 55 1.60 -9.79 -9.68
C LYS A 55 2.22 -9.32 -8.36
N VAL A 56 2.10 -8.02 -8.05
CA VAL A 56 2.75 -7.40 -6.89
C VAL A 56 1.70 -6.92 -5.89
N GLY A 57 1.72 -7.48 -4.68
CA GLY A 57 0.76 -7.15 -3.64
C GLY A 57 1.20 -7.62 -2.25
N PRO A 58 0.35 -7.42 -1.22
CA PRO A 58 0.69 -7.68 0.18
C PRO A 58 1.00 -9.16 0.50
N ARG A 59 0.66 -10.09 -0.39
CA ARG A 59 1.06 -11.50 -0.24
C ARG A 59 2.58 -11.69 -0.25
N ASN A 60 3.34 -10.80 -0.91
CA ASN A 60 4.80 -10.83 -0.88
C ASN A 60 5.33 -10.52 0.53
N GLY A 61 4.88 -9.41 1.13
CA GLY A 61 5.23 -9.05 2.50
C GLY A 61 4.78 -10.09 3.52
N ALA A 62 3.59 -10.69 3.32
CA ALA A 62 3.10 -11.76 4.18
C ALA A 62 4.06 -12.96 4.19
N ARG A 63 4.59 -13.35 3.02
CA ARG A 63 5.61 -14.39 2.91
C ARG A 63 6.90 -13.99 3.64
N VAL A 64 7.42 -12.78 3.42
CA VAL A 64 8.62 -12.28 4.11
C VAL A 64 8.49 -12.41 5.63
N VAL A 65 7.37 -11.94 6.19
CA VAL A 65 7.15 -11.95 7.64
C VAL A 65 6.91 -13.37 8.15
N ALA A 66 6.16 -14.21 7.42
CA ALA A 66 5.95 -15.61 7.80
C ALA A 66 7.26 -16.41 7.82
N THR A 67 8.13 -16.23 6.82
CA THR A 67 9.48 -16.82 6.81
C THR A 67 10.26 -16.37 8.04
N ALA A 68 10.25 -15.08 8.38
CA ALA A 68 10.92 -14.56 9.57
C ALA A 68 10.36 -15.12 10.89
N TRP A 69 9.07 -15.49 10.95
CA TRP A 69 8.49 -16.11 12.14
C TRP A 69 8.87 -17.57 12.37
N VAL A 70 9.34 -18.28 11.33
CA VAL A 70 9.70 -19.70 11.40
C VAL A 70 11.20 -19.95 11.29
N ASP A 71 11.95 -19.01 10.71
CA ASP A 71 13.40 -19.08 10.53
C ASP A 71 14.10 -17.95 11.30
N PRO A 72 14.69 -18.24 12.48
CA PRO A 72 15.43 -17.25 13.26
C PRO A 72 16.67 -16.67 12.55
N GLN A 73 17.28 -17.42 11.62
CA GLN A 73 18.41 -16.92 10.84
C GLN A 73 17.92 -15.90 9.81
N PHE A 74 16.81 -16.18 9.13
CA PHE A 74 16.16 -15.21 8.25
C PHE A 74 15.65 -13.99 9.02
N GLU A 75 15.08 -14.16 10.22
CA GLU A 75 14.66 -13.03 11.07
C GLU A 75 15.83 -12.09 11.39
N ALA A 76 16.96 -12.67 11.81
CA ALA A 76 18.18 -11.92 12.13
C ALA A 76 18.71 -11.18 10.89
N TRP A 77 18.70 -11.84 9.72
CA TRP A 77 19.12 -11.23 8.47
C TRP A 77 18.17 -10.11 8.03
N LEU A 78 16.87 -10.32 8.09
CA LEU A 78 15.83 -9.32 7.79
C LEU A 78 15.97 -8.07 8.68
N ARG A 79 16.42 -8.24 9.93
CA ARG A 79 16.68 -7.13 10.86
C ARG A 79 17.93 -6.32 10.51
N ASP A 80 18.96 -6.97 9.99
CA ASP A 80 20.25 -6.36 9.66
C ASP A 80 20.24 -5.74 8.24
N ASP A 81 19.84 -6.52 7.25
CA ASP A 81 19.72 -6.11 5.84
C ASP A 81 18.39 -6.62 5.25
N ALA A 82 17.34 -5.84 5.48
CA ALA A 82 16.02 -6.17 4.94
C ALA A 82 15.98 -6.17 3.42
N THR A 83 16.84 -5.40 2.75
CA THR A 83 16.86 -5.34 1.28
C THR A 83 17.33 -6.67 0.72
N ALA A 84 18.46 -7.18 1.20
CA ALA A 84 19.01 -8.45 0.74
C ALA A 84 18.13 -9.64 1.16
N ALA A 85 17.60 -9.64 2.38
CA ALA A 85 16.72 -10.70 2.87
C ALA A 85 15.43 -10.79 2.03
N ILE A 86 14.77 -9.66 1.75
CA ILE A 86 13.56 -9.62 0.92
C ILE A 86 13.87 -10.03 -0.53
N ALA A 87 15.01 -9.60 -1.07
CA ALA A 87 15.46 -9.97 -2.41
C ALA A 87 15.72 -11.47 -2.56
N SER A 88 16.17 -12.15 -1.49
CA SER A 88 16.39 -13.61 -1.51
C SER A 88 15.12 -14.42 -1.77
N LEU A 89 13.95 -13.85 -1.47
CA LEU A 89 12.63 -14.43 -1.77
C LEU A 89 12.09 -14.02 -3.16
N GLY A 90 12.89 -13.31 -3.95
CA GLY A 90 12.54 -12.84 -5.29
C GLY A 90 11.77 -11.52 -5.32
N PHE A 91 11.61 -10.85 -4.19
CA PHE A 91 10.88 -9.58 -4.12
C PHE A 91 11.87 -8.42 -4.25
N THR A 92 11.88 -7.77 -5.41
CA THR A 92 12.74 -6.61 -5.69
C THR A 92 12.00 -5.61 -6.56
N GLY A 93 12.59 -4.44 -6.75
CA GLY A 93 12.17 -3.49 -7.78
C GLY A 93 11.76 -2.14 -7.22
N ARG A 94 10.90 -1.45 -7.97
CA ARG A 94 10.56 -0.04 -7.74
C ARG A 94 9.96 0.16 -6.35
N GLN A 95 10.35 1.26 -5.71
CA GLN A 95 9.90 1.62 -4.36
C GLN A 95 10.17 0.50 -3.34
N GLY A 96 11.28 -0.21 -3.51
CA GLY A 96 11.74 -1.32 -2.68
C GLY A 96 13.26 -1.50 -2.75
N GLU A 97 13.97 -0.51 -3.31
CA GLU A 97 15.42 -0.51 -3.53
C GLU A 97 16.19 -0.42 -2.20
N HIS A 98 15.59 0.22 -1.19
CA HIS A 98 16.16 0.35 0.15
C HIS A 98 15.09 0.05 1.21
N MET A 99 15.11 -1.18 1.71
CA MET A 99 14.14 -1.67 2.68
C MET A 99 14.70 -1.64 4.10
N ARG A 100 13.81 -1.39 5.07
CA ARG A 100 14.05 -1.61 6.49
C ARG A 100 12.86 -2.31 7.13
N ALA A 101 13.12 -3.46 7.75
CA ALA A 101 12.12 -4.13 8.57
C ALA A 101 12.11 -3.53 9.98
N VAL A 102 10.92 -3.23 10.51
CA VAL A 102 10.73 -2.67 11.85
C VAL A 102 9.85 -3.59 12.67
N PHE A 103 10.42 -4.19 13.70
CA PHE A 103 9.81 -5.29 14.43
C PHE A 103 8.99 -4.78 15.61
N ASN A 104 7.73 -5.22 15.68
CA ASN A 104 6.92 -5.04 16.86
C ASN A 104 7.39 -5.98 17.98
N THR A 105 7.25 -5.51 19.21
CA THR A 105 7.58 -6.26 20.44
C THR A 105 6.49 -6.00 21.47
N PRO A 106 6.47 -6.75 22.60
CA PRO A 106 5.50 -6.49 23.66
C PRO A 106 5.55 -5.05 24.21
N ALA A 107 6.69 -4.35 24.05
CA ALA A 107 6.89 -2.99 24.53
C ALA A 107 6.85 -1.92 23.41
N THR A 108 6.82 -2.30 22.14
CA THR A 108 6.90 -1.34 21.01
C THR A 108 6.05 -1.77 19.82
N HIS A 109 5.19 -0.87 19.36
CA HIS A 109 4.41 -0.99 18.13
C HIS A 109 4.91 0.02 17.10
N ASN A 110 5.20 -0.42 15.88
CA ASN A 110 5.64 0.44 14.79
C ASN A 110 4.45 0.81 13.89
N LEU A 111 4.44 2.04 13.41
CA LEU A 111 3.45 2.57 12.46
C LEU A 111 4.19 3.31 11.34
N VAL A 112 3.88 3.02 10.08
CA VAL A 112 4.56 3.63 8.93
C VAL A 112 3.67 4.64 8.24
N VAL A 113 4.18 5.82 7.92
CA VAL A 113 3.48 6.87 7.18
C VAL A 113 4.43 7.56 6.18
N CYS A 114 3.87 8.31 5.23
CA CYS A 114 4.59 9.29 4.45
C CYS A 114 3.84 10.61 4.52
N THR A 115 4.23 11.49 5.43
CA THR A 115 3.51 12.74 5.68
C THR A 115 3.50 13.65 4.45
N LEU A 116 4.58 13.62 3.66
CA LEU A 116 4.78 14.49 2.50
C LEU A 116 4.01 14.06 1.25
N CYS A 117 3.79 12.76 1.05
CA CYS A 117 3.10 12.26 -0.14
C CYS A 117 2.46 10.88 0.07
N SER A 118 3.17 9.82 -0.31
CA SER A 118 2.66 8.44 -0.37
C SER A 118 3.74 7.38 -0.55
N CYS A 119 5.00 7.65 -0.15
CA CYS A 119 6.10 6.69 -0.22
C CYS A 119 5.71 5.39 0.47
N TYR A 120 5.88 4.25 -0.21
CA TYR A 120 5.34 2.96 0.24
C TYR A 120 6.13 1.79 -0.38
N PRO A 121 6.33 0.65 0.30
CA PRO A 121 7.18 -0.42 -0.18
C PRO A 121 6.49 -1.29 -1.25
N TRP A 122 6.50 -0.87 -2.53
CA TRP A 122 5.70 -1.54 -3.57
C TRP A 122 6.10 -3.00 -3.79
N ALA A 123 7.40 -3.30 -3.76
CA ALA A 123 7.92 -4.66 -3.99
C ALA A 123 7.29 -5.73 -3.07
N VAL A 124 6.90 -5.34 -1.84
CA VAL A 124 6.34 -6.26 -0.84
C VAL A 124 4.87 -6.02 -0.50
N LEU A 125 4.35 -4.80 -0.69
CA LEU A 125 2.97 -4.48 -0.31
C LEU A 125 2.08 -3.99 -1.46
N GLY A 126 2.61 -3.93 -2.69
CA GLY A 126 1.90 -3.37 -3.85
C GLY A 126 1.62 -1.88 -3.71
N LEU A 127 0.60 -1.39 -4.42
CA LEU A 127 0.22 0.02 -4.36
C LEU A 127 -0.47 0.37 -3.04
N PRO A 128 -0.20 1.56 -2.46
CA PRO A 128 -0.77 1.95 -1.18
C PRO A 128 -2.28 2.15 -1.24
N PRO A 129 -3.00 1.82 -0.15
CA PRO A 129 -4.44 2.07 -0.06
C PRO A 129 -4.75 3.57 -0.12
N VAL A 130 -5.99 3.90 -0.48
CA VAL A 130 -6.44 5.30 -0.63
C VAL A 130 -6.26 6.09 0.68
N TRP A 131 -6.62 5.48 1.81
CA TRP A 131 -6.51 6.14 3.11
C TRP A 131 -5.05 6.50 3.47
N TYR A 132 -4.07 5.69 3.06
CA TYR A 132 -2.65 5.94 3.34
C TYR A 132 -2.15 7.22 2.66
N LYS A 133 -2.66 7.49 1.45
CA LYS A 133 -2.34 8.67 0.64
C LYS A 133 -3.08 9.93 1.10
N SER A 134 -4.11 9.77 1.94
CA SER A 134 -5.04 10.83 2.28
C SER A 134 -4.51 11.76 3.38
N PRO A 135 -4.86 13.06 3.36
CA PRO A 135 -4.48 13.99 4.42
C PRO A 135 -4.88 13.55 5.84
N PRO A 136 -6.08 12.97 6.10
CA PRO A 136 -6.47 12.55 7.45
C PRO A 136 -5.47 11.60 8.12
N TYR A 137 -4.99 10.59 7.41
CA TYR A 137 -4.00 9.66 7.92
C TYR A 137 -2.63 10.36 8.07
N ARG A 138 -2.18 11.04 7.01
CA ARG A 138 -0.85 11.62 6.92
C ARG A 138 -0.58 12.71 7.95
N SER A 139 -1.58 13.53 8.28
CA SER A 139 -1.40 14.60 9.27
C SER A 139 -1.44 14.08 10.71
N ARG A 140 -2.26 13.06 10.99
CA ARG A 140 -2.51 12.58 12.35
C ARG A 140 -1.58 11.47 12.81
N ALA A 141 -1.11 10.60 11.91
CA ALA A 141 -0.29 9.45 12.30
C ALA A 141 0.99 9.85 13.07
N VAL A 142 1.53 11.06 12.84
CA VAL A 142 2.72 11.58 13.53
C VAL A 142 2.43 12.44 14.76
N ILE A 143 1.17 12.81 15.02
CA ILE A 143 0.74 13.67 16.13
C ILE A 143 -0.05 12.87 17.17
N ASP A 144 -1.04 12.13 16.70
CA ASP A 144 -1.94 11.30 17.50
C ASP A 144 -2.00 9.88 16.91
N PRO A 145 -0.90 9.11 17.00
CA PRO A 145 -0.87 7.75 16.49
C PRO A 145 -1.84 6.83 17.22
N ARG A 146 -2.15 7.07 18.51
CA ARG A 146 -3.11 6.24 19.26
C ARG A 146 -4.53 6.43 18.74
N GLY A 147 -5.00 7.68 18.59
CA GLY A 147 -6.33 7.94 18.04
C GLY A 147 -6.48 7.43 16.60
N VAL A 148 -5.41 7.49 15.78
CA VAL A 148 -5.42 6.85 14.45
C VAL A 148 -5.58 5.33 14.57
N LEU A 149 -4.84 4.66 15.45
CA LEU A 149 -4.97 3.21 15.64
C LEU A 149 -6.35 2.80 16.17
N GLU A 150 -6.95 3.59 17.06
CA GLU A 150 -8.31 3.37 17.56
C GLU A 150 -9.35 3.37 16.42
N GLU A 151 -9.20 4.25 15.44
CA GLU A 151 -10.07 4.28 14.24
C GLU A 151 -9.92 3.03 13.36
N PHE A 152 -8.76 2.37 13.38
CA PHE A 152 -8.54 1.06 12.78
C PHE A 152 -8.95 -0.11 13.69
N GLY A 153 -9.49 0.16 14.88
CA GLY A 153 -9.89 -0.84 15.86
C GLY A 153 -8.74 -1.44 16.66
N VAL A 154 -7.52 -0.86 16.60
CA VAL A 154 -6.35 -1.31 17.33
C VAL A 154 -6.21 -0.54 18.63
N ASN A 155 -6.50 -1.21 19.75
CA ASN A 155 -6.36 -0.66 21.09
C ASN A 155 -5.10 -1.25 21.75
N LEU A 156 -4.07 -0.43 21.92
CA LEU A 156 -2.83 -0.84 22.58
C LEU A 156 -2.81 -0.40 24.04
N SER A 157 -2.20 -1.20 24.91
CA SER A 157 -1.94 -0.78 26.30
C SER A 157 -1.23 0.59 26.32
N PRO A 158 -1.54 1.46 27.31
CA PRO A 158 -0.83 2.72 27.50
C PRO A 158 0.69 2.58 27.62
N ASP A 159 1.17 1.44 28.11
CA ASP A 159 2.59 1.17 28.31
C ASP A 159 3.34 0.80 27.03
N VAL A 160 2.62 0.40 25.97
CA VAL A 160 3.23 0.07 24.67
C VAL A 160 3.65 1.36 23.98
N LYS A 161 4.95 1.51 23.69
CA LYS A 161 5.46 2.67 22.95
C LYS A 161 5.09 2.56 21.48
N ILE A 162 4.58 3.64 20.89
CA ILE A 162 4.34 3.69 19.45
C ILE A 162 5.51 4.43 18.79
N ARG A 163 6.18 3.77 17.84
CA ARG A 163 7.21 4.36 17.02
C ARG A 163 6.68 4.60 15.61
N VAL A 164 6.52 5.87 15.27
CA VAL A 164 6.06 6.27 13.93
C VAL A 164 7.28 6.46 13.03
N TRP A 165 7.24 5.84 11.85
CA TRP A 165 8.27 5.93 10.83
C TRP A 165 7.73 6.74 9.66
N ASP A 166 8.20 7.98 9.54
CA ASP A 166 7.87 8.85 8.42
C ASP A 166 8.85 8.61 7.26
N SER A 167 8.31 8.24 6.12
CA SER A 167 9.05 7.87 4.90
C SER A 167 9.44 9.13 4.11
N THR A 168 10.31 9.95 4.70
CA THR A 168 10.75 11.25 4.16
C THR A 168 11.95 11.17 3.21
N ALA A 169 12.58 10.00 3.12
CA ALA A 169 13.70 9.72 2.23
C ALA A 169 13.39 8.49 1.34
N GLU A 170 14.38 7.98 0.60
CA GLU A 170 14.21 6.80 -0.25
C GLU A 170 14.23 5.46 0.49
N MET A 171 14.29 5.48 1.83
CA MET A 171 14.05 4.31 2.66
C MET A 171 12.56 3.93 2.66
N ARG A 172 12.26 2.64 2.60
CA ARG A 172 10.90 2.11 2.73
C ARG A 172 10.84 1.11 3.89
N TYR A 173 9.73 1.13 4.62
CA TYR A 173 9.59 0.38 5.86
C TYR A 173 8.55 -0.73 5.72
N LEU A 174 8.88 -1.92 6.22
CA LEU A 174 7.95 -3.03 6.40
C LEU A 174 7.81 -3.30 7.91
N VAL A 175 6.59 -3.23 8.45
CA VAL A 175 6.36 -3.64 9.84
C VAL A 175 6.34 -5.17 9.90
N VAL A 176 7.13 -5.73 10.82
CA VAL A 176 7.06 -7.15 11.19
C VAL A 176 6.22 -7.25 12.47
N PRO A 177 4.91 -7.58 12.38
CA PRO A 177 4.07 -7.74 13.55
C PRO A 177 4.54 -8.94 14.41
N MET A 178 4.12 -8.96 15.67
CA MET A 178 4.36 -10.12 16.54
C MET A 178 3.56 -11.32 16.04
N ARG A 179 4.17 -12.52 16.11
CA ARG A 179 3.47 -13.78 15.85
C ARG A 179 2.35 -13.97 16.88
N PRO A 180 1.09 -14.18 16.47
CA PRO A 180 0.00 -14.49 17.38
C PRO A 180 0.26 -15.79 18.17
N ALA A 181 -0.15 -15.81 19.44
CA ALA A 181 -0.14 -17.05 20.23
C ALA A 181 -1.09 -18.11 19.63
N GLY A 182 -0.86 -19.39 19.91
CA GLY A 182 -1.69 -20.48 19.41
C GLY A 182 -1.44 -20.82 17.94
N THR A 183 -0.29 -20.40 17.40
CA THR A 183 0.13 -20.65 16.01
C THR A 183 1.30 -21.63 15.91
N GLU A 184 1.72 -22.26 17.01
CA GLU A 184 2.93 -23.09 17.12
C GLU A 184 2.95 -24.27 16.14
N GLY A 185 1.77 -24.82 15.81
CA GLY A 185 1.62 -25.92 14.86
C GLY A 185 1.33 -25.52 13.41
N LEU A 186 1.24 -24.23 13.10
CA LEU A 186 0.98 -23.76 11.74
C LEU A 186 2.26 -23.76 10.91
N ASP A 187 2.14 -24.20 9.65
CA ASP A 187 3.20 -24.05 8.66
C ASP A 187 3.32 -22.59 8.20
N GLU A 188 4.40 -22.29 7.46
CA GLU A 188 4.68 -20.95 6.94
C GLU A 188 3.53 -20.39 6.08
N SER A 189 2.89 -21.23 5.26
CA SER A 189 1.78 -20.78 4.40
C SER A 189 0.57 -20.35 5.23
N ARG A 190 0.21 -21.11 6.25
CA ARG A 190 -0.89 -20.79 7.17
C ARG A 190 -0.57 -19.59 8.04
N LEU A 191 0.70 -19.39 8.42
CA LEU A 191 1.15 -18.18 9.10
C LEU A 191 1.03 -16.95 8.18
N ALA A 192 1.35 -17.10 6.88
CA ALA A 192 1.20 -16.02 5.90
C ALA A 192 -0.26 -15.59 5.73
N ASP A 193 -1.23 -16.48 5.92
CA ASP A 193 -2.66 -16.14 5.88
C ASP A 193 -3.12 -15.27 7.07
N LEU A 194 -2.35 -15.22 8.16
CA LEU A 194 -2.64 -14.34 9.30
C LEU A 194 -2.19 -12.90 9.06
N LEU A 195 -1.38 -12.66 8.03
CA LEU A 195 -0.73 -11.38 7.78
C LEU A 195 -1.54 -10.52 6.84
N THR A 196 -2.16 -9.48 7.40
CA THR A 196 -2.87 -8.47 6.63
C THR A 196 -1.92 -7.37 6.16
N ARG A 197 -2.31 -6.65 5.11
CA ARG A 197 -1.63 -5.42 4.69
C ARG A 197 -1.52 -4.44 5.86
N ASP A 198 -2.59 -4.26 6.60
CA ASP A 198 -2.66 -3.27 7.68
C ASP A 198 -1.73 -3.63 8.84
N ALA A 199 -1.55 -4.92 9.15
CA ALA A 199 -0.55 -5.40 10.13
C ALA A 199 0.89 -5.05 9.70
N MET A 200 1.17 -5.11 8.39
CA MET A 200 2.49 -4.80 7.83
C MET A 200 2.74 -3.31 7.57
N ILE A 201 1.71 -2.47 7.67
CA ILE A 201 1.83 -1.00 7.78
C ILE A 201 1.93 -0.58 9.26
N GLY A 202 1.38 -1.40 10.16
CA GLY A 202 1.26 -1.10 11.58
C GLY A 202 -0.09 -0.46 11.97
N THR A 203 -1.06 -0.39 11.07
CA THR A 203 -2.43 0.05 11.38
C THR A 203 -3.33 -1.09 11.86
N GLY A 204 -2.86 -2.33 11.76
CA GLY A 204 -3.54 -3.54 12.24
C GLY A 204 -2.63 -4.41 13.11
N LEU A 205 -3.20 -5.47 13.66
CA LEU A 205 -2.45 -6.61 14.21
C LEU A 205 -2.54 -7.79 13.25
N ALA A 206 -1.61 -8.74 13.38
CA ALA A 206 -1.79 -10.04 12.73
C ALA A 206 -3.07 -10.70 13.25
N LEU A 207 -3.75 -11.42 12.36
CA LEU A 207 -5.00 -12.08 12.67
C LEU A 207 -4.79 -13.21 13.68
N ALA A 208 -5.80 -13.47 14.52
CA ALA A 208 -5.80 -14.62 15.41
C ALA A 208 -6.05 -15.92 14.61
N PRO A 209 -5.46 -17.08 15.01
CA PRO A 209 -5.58 -18.33 14.24
C PRO A 209 -7.02 -18.82 14.02
N GLU A 210 -7.96 -18.45 14.89
CA GLU A 210 -9.38 -18.80 14.75
C GLU A 210 -10.02 -18.17 13.51
N SER A 211 -9.55 -16.98 13.12
CA SER A 211 -10.14 -16.21 12.01
C SER A 211 -9.85 -16.80 10.62
N ILE A 212 -8.83 -17.64 10.48
CA ILE A 212 -8.53 -18.39 9.24
C ILE A 212 -9.06 -19.83 9.25
N SER A 213 -9.65 -20.27 10.37
CA SER A 213 -10.22 -21.62 10.52
C SER A 213 -11.70 -21.68 10.11
N GLY A 214 -12.39 -20.53 10.06
CA GLY A 214 -13.80 -20.43 9.67
C GLY A 214 -14.07 -20.25 8.16
N ALA A 215 -13.04 -20.09 7.33
CA ALA A 215 -13.19 -19.83 5.89
C ALA A 215 -13.31 -21.10 5.02
N GLY A 216 -13.49 -22.27 5.63
CA GLY A 216 -13.48 -23.58 4.96
C GLY A 216 -14.63 -24.52 5.33
N GLN A 217 -15.76 -23.99 5.82
CA GLN A 217 -17.03 -24.74 5.92
C GLN A 217 -18.07 -24.15 4.99
#